data_AF-A0A3P3WFU7-F1
#
_entry.id   AF-A0A3P3WFU7-F1
#
_cell.length_a   1.000
_cell.length_b   1.000
_cell.length_c   1.000
_cell.angle_alpha   90.00
_cell.angle_beta   90.00
_cell.angle_gamma   90.00
#
_symmetry.space_group_name_H-M   'P 1'
#
loop_
_entity.id
_entity.type
_entity.pdbx_description
1 polymer ?
#
loop_
_entity_poly.entity_id
_entity_poly.type
_entity_poly.pdbx_seq_one_letter_code
_entity_poly.pdbx_strand_id
1 'polypeptide(L)'
;MTSKISLLEEENKLLKDSIKRNAENFLHSLHLIGIPHSKISKVGRNDSIAVLVHPFDIKLPEYEIYKIENNKKIKIENNNSTFFNYKFKPKSINDNRIKLVIKIPEKNKFVEINGDITIDIEN
;
A
#
# COMPACT_ATOMS: atom_id res chain seq x y z
N MET A 1 19.59 6.49 44.41
CA MET A 1 18.30 6.22 43.73
C MET A 1 18.07 7.16 42.54
N THR A 2 18.39 8.45 42.67
CA THR A 2 18.21 9.46 41.61
C THR A 2 18.95 9.17 40.30
N SER A 3 20.16 8.60 40.37
CA SER A 3 20.96 8.25 39.18
C SER A 3 20.38 7.11 38.33
N LYS A 4 19.68 6.17 38.97
CA LYS A 4 19.05 5.03 38.27
C LYS A 4 17.76 5.46 37.57
N ILE A 5 17.04 6.41 38.16
CA ILE A 5 15.83 7.00 37.56
C ILE A 5 16.23 7.85 36.33
N SER A 6 17.26 8.69 36.42
CA SER A 6 17.72 9.48 35.27
C SER A 6 18.23 8.62 34.11
N LEU A 7 18.96 7.54 34.41
CA LEU A 7 19.40 6.55 33.41
C LEU A 7 18.20 5.88 32.73
N LEU A 8 17.20 5.45 33.50
CA LEU A 8 15.98 4.85 32.95
C LEU A 8 15.15 5.84 32.13
N GLU A 9 15.13 7.11 32.48
CA GLU A 9 14.47 8.16 31.70
C GLU A 9 15.19 8.43 30.38
N GLU A 10 16.52 8.44 30.39
CA GLU A 10 17.35 8.60 29.19
C GLU A 10 17.21 7.40 28.24
N GLU A 11 17.28 6.16 28.77
CA GLU A 11 17.04 4.94 28.00
C GLU A 11 15.64 4.92 27.39
N ASN A 12 14.61 5.30 28.15
CA ASN A 12 13.24 5.38 27.64
C ASN A 12 13.10 6.42 26.52
N LYS A 13 13.80 7.55 26.62
CA LYS A 13 13.80 8.57 25.58
C LYS A 13 14.44 8.05 24.30
N LEU A 14 15.63 7.43 24.40
CA LEU A 14 16.34 6.85 23.27
C LEU A 14 15.53 5.75 22.57
N LEU A 15 14.87 4.88 23.36
CA LEU A 15 13.99 3.84 22.84
C LEU A 15 12.80 4.43 22.09
N LYS A 16 12.12 5.44 22.66
CA LYS A 16 11.00 6.11 22.00
C LYS A 16 11.41 6.75 20.67
N ASP A 17 12.57 7.42 20.65
CA ASP A 17 13.09 8.06 19.44
C ASP A 17 13.50 7.03 18.37
N SER A 18 14.07 5.90 18.78
CA SER A 18 14.39 4.79 17.87
C SER A 18 13.13 4.16 17.27
N ILE A 19 12.13 3.85 18.09
CA ILE A 19 10.85 3.28 17.65
C ILE A 19 10.14 4.23 16.67
N LYS A 20 10.18 5.54 16.96
CA LYS A 20 9.58 6.54 16.08
C LYS A 20 10.24 6.57 14.70
N ARG A 21 11.58 6.61 14.66
CA ARG A 21 12.33 6.56 13.40
C ARG A 21 12.09 5.26 12.61
N ASN A 22 11.97 4.13 13.31
CA ASN A 22 11.72 2.85 12.65
C ASN A 22 10.32 2.79 12.01
N ALA A 23 9.31 3.38 12.67
CA ALA A 23 7.97 3.51 12.10
C ALA A 23 7.94 4.43 10.87
N GLU A 24 8.66 5.56 10.92
CA GLU A 24 8.78 6.47 9.78
C GLU A 24 9.48 5.77 8.59
N ASN A 25 10.59 5.08 8.85
CA ASN A 25 11.32 4.31 7.83
C ASN A 25 10.46 3.21 7.20
N PHE A 26 9.65 2.51 8.00
CA PHE A 26 8.73 1.49 7.50
C PHE A 26 7.79 2.08 6.44
N LEU A 27 7.17 3.23 6.70
CA LEU A 27 6.23 3.84 5.76
C LEU A 27 6.91 4.27 4.47
N HIS A 28 8.11 4.84 4.59
CA HIS A 28 8.92 5.21 3.43
C HIS A 28 9.44 4.00 2.64
N SER A 29 9.47 2.81 3.25
CA SER A 29 9.87 1.57 2.59
C SER A 29 8.75 0.90 1.79
N LEU A 30 7.50 1.34 1.95
CA LEU A 30 6.36 0.68 1.33
C LEU A 30 6.25 1.03 -0.16
N HIS A 31 6.38 0.01 -0.98
CA HIS A 31 6.19 0.11 -2.42
C HIS A 31 4.94 -0.67 -2.84
N LEU A 32 4.18 -0.10 -3.77
CA LEU A 32 3.06 -0.76 -4.41
C LEU A 32 3.47 -1.16 -5.83
N ILE A 33 3.56 -2.46 -6.07
CA ILE A 33 4.00 -3.02 -7.35
C ILE A 33 2.83 -3.78 -7.97
N GLY A 34 2.44 -3.42 -9.18
CA GLY A 34 1.43 -4.13 -9.96
C GLY A 34 2.07 -4.94 -11.08
N ILE A 35 1.82 -6.25 -11.10
CA ILE A 35 2.27 -7.15 -12.15
C ILE A 35 1.02 -7.67 -12.89
N PRO A 36 0.79 -7.24 -14.14
CA PRO A 36 -0.33 -7.74 -14.94
C PRO A 36 -0.20 -9.24 -15.17
N HIS A 37 -1.30 -9.99 -15.02
CA HIS A 37 -1.30 -11.43 -15.28
C HIS A 37 -1.11 -11.73 -16.77
N SER A 38 -1.79 -10.93 -17.61
CA SER A 38 -1.66 -11.02 -19.06
C SER A 38 -0.67 -9.98 -19.55
N LYS A 39 0.14 -10.34 -20.56
CA LYS A 39 0.99 -9.38 -21.27
C LYS A 39 0.16 -8.27 -21.94
N ILE A 40 -1.00 -8.63 -22.47
CA ILE A 40 -1.95 -7.72 -23.11
C ILE A 40 -3.35 -8.12 -22.63
N SER A 41 -4.10 -7.16 -22.07
CA SER A 41 -5.49 -7.34 -21.66
C SER A 41 -6.45 -7.10 -22.84
N LYS A 42 -7.58 -7.78 -22.89
CA LYS A 42 -8.58 -7.62 -23.96
C LYS A 42 -9.79 -6.80 -23.52
N VAL A 43 -10.26 -5.90 -24.39
CA VAL A 43 -11.47 -5.10 -24.15
C VAL A 43 -12.66 -6.03 -23.86
N GLY A 44 -13.41 -5.69 -22.81
CA GLY A 44 -14.60 -6.44 -22.44
C GLY A 44 -14.35 -7.79 -21.75
N ARG A 45 -13.10 -8.21 -21.58
CA ARG A 45 -12.74 -9.44 -20.85
C ARG A 45 -12.23 -9.14 -19.45
N ASN A 46 -12.50 -10.05 -18.51
CA ASN A 46 -11.95 -9.94 -17.17
C ASN A 46 -10.46 -10.28 -17.20
N ASP A 47 -9.67 -9.52 -16.46
CA ASP A 47 -8.25 -9.74 -16.24
C ASP A 47 -7.89 -9.39 -14.79
N SER A 48 -6.63 -9.59 -14.42
CA SER A 48 -6.17 -9.31 -13.07
C SER A 48 -4.73 -8.80 -13.02
N ILE A 49 -4.45 -8.03 -11.96
CA ILE A 49 -3.11 -7.60 -11.59
C ILE A 49 -2.78 -8.21 -10.24
N ALA A 50 -1.63 -8.89 -10.18
CA ALA A 50 -0.99 -9.26 -8.94
C ALA A 50 -0.39 -7.99 -8.32
N VAL A 51 -0.91 -7.58 -7.17
CA VAL A 51 -0.45 -6.39 -6.48
C VAL A 51 0.34 -6.80 -5.25
N LEU A 52 1.59 -6.35 -5.18
CA LEU A 52 2.50 -6.59 -4.07
C LEU A 52 2.65 -5.31 -3.24
N VAL A 53 2.45 -5.44 -1.94
CA VAL A 53 2.75 -4.44 -0.92
C VAL A 53 3.98 -4.96 -0.18
N HIS A 54 5.13 -4.36 -0.41
CA HIS A 54 6.39 -4.85 0.15
C HIS A 54 6.80 -4.05 1.39
N PRO A 55 6.53 -4.53 2.62
CA PRO A 55 7.06 -3.97 3.84
C PRO A 55 8.52 -4.38 4.07
N PHE A 56 9.32 -3.50 4.68
CA PHE A 56 10.61 -3.90 5.25
C PHE A 56 10.43 -4.31 6.72
N ASP A 57 10.70 -5.58 7.03
CA ASP A 57 10.89 -6.13 8.38
C ASP A 57 9.74 -5.95 9.40
N ILE A 58 8.52 -5.64 8.94
CA ILE A 58 7.34 -5.44 9.80
C ILE A 58 6.09 -6.07 9.16
N LYS A 59 5.24 -6.68 9.98
CA LYS A 59 3.93 -7.19 9.55
C LYS A 59 2.99 -6.03 9.20
N LEU A 60 2.37 -6.08 8.03
CA LEU A 60 1.38 -5.07 7.64
C LEU A 60 0.18 -5.09 8.60
N PRO A 61 -0.26 -3.92 9.11
CA PRO A 61 -1.56 -3.81 9.78
C PRO A 61 -2.69 -3.98 8.76
N GLU A 62 -3.93 -4.11 9.23
CA GLU A 62 -5.08 -4.07 8.33
C GLU A 62 -5.14 -2.71 7.62
N TYR A 63 -5.30 -2.73 6.30
CA TYR A 63 -5.35 -1.56 5.44
C TYR A 63 -6.55 -1.64 4.49
N GLU A 64 -6.96 -0.47 4.00
CA GLU A 64 -8.07 -0.32 3.07
C GLU A 64 -7.53 -0.13 1.64
N ILE A 65 -8.14 -0.81 0.67
CA ILE A 65 -7.79 -0.72 -0.75
C ILE A 65 -8.88 0.05 -1.49
N TYR A 66 -8.48 1.03 -2.28
CA TYR A 66 -9.37 1.85 -3.09
C TYR A 66 -8.93 1.82 -4.56
N LYS A 67 -9.88 1.82 -5.49
CA LYS A 67 -9.64 2.25 -6.87
C LYS A 67 -9.96 3.72 -7.02
N ILE A 68 -9.24 4.41 -7.90
CA ILE A 68 -9.61 5.74 -8.36
C ILE A 68 -10.27 5.62 -9.74
N GLU A 69 -11.54 5.97 -9.81
CA GLU A 69 -12.29 6.06 -11.07
C GLU A 69 -12.93 7.45 -11.13
N ASN A 70 -12.71 8.21 -12.21
CA ASN A 70 -13.22 9.58 -12.38
C ASN A 70 -12.91 10.51 -11.18
N ASN A 71 -11.68 10.48 -10.69
CA ASN A 71 -11.22 11.22 -9.50
C ASN A 71 -11.95 10.91 -8.18
N LYS A 72 -12.71 9.80 -8.12
CA LYS A 72 -13.35 9.34 -6.90
C LYS A 72 -12.66 8.08 -6.38
N LYS A 73 -12.39 8.06 -5.07
CA LYS A 73 -11.92 6.86 -4.36
C LYS A 73 -13.12 5.94 -4.10
N ILE A 74 -13.04 4.72 -4.62
CA ILE A 74 -14.06 3.68 -4.42
C ILE A 74 -13.39 2.55 -3.65
N LYS A 75 -13.87 2.28 -2.44
CA LYS A 75 -13.35 1.20 -1.60
C LYS A 75 -13.62 -0.14 -2.27
N ILE A 76 -12.58 -0.97 -2.39
CA ILE A 76 -12.64 -2.31 -2.97
C ILE A 76 -12.77 -3.33 -1.84
N GLU A 77 -11.78 -3.36 -0.94
CA GLU A 77 -11.69 -4.35 0.13
C GLU A 77 -10.79 -3.86 1.27
N ASN A 78 -10.77 -4.62 2.38
CA ASN A 78 -9.75 -4.52 3.41
C ASN A 78 -8.80 -5.71 3.27
N ASN A 79 -7.53 -5.54 3.62
CA ASN A 79 -6.55 -6.61 3.58
C ASN A 79 -5.45 -6.36 4.63
N ASN A 80 -4.67 -7.38 4.95
CA ASN A 80 -3.49 -7.31 5.82
C ASN A 80 -2.30 -8.13 5.27
N SER A 81 -2.44 -8.65 4.04
CA SER A 81 -1.43 -9.41 3.33
C SER A 81 -0.43 -8.49 2.63
N THR A 82 0.73 -9.01 2.26
CA THR A 82 1.67 -8.33 1.35
C THR A 82 1.29 -8.50 -0.12
N PHE A 83 0.22 -9.24 -0.40
CA PHE A 83 -0.19 -9.62 -1.74
C PHE A 83 -1.71 -9.68 -1.88
N PHE A 84 -2.23 -9.18 -2.99
CA PHE A 84 -3.63 -9.36 -3.39
C PHE A 84 -3.78 -9.32 -4.91
N ASN A 85 -4.88 -9.89 -5.41
CA ASN A 85 -5.22 -9.88 -6.83
C ASN A 85 -6.32 -8.86 -7.11
N TYR A 86 -5.98 -7.79 -7.84
CA TYR A 86 -6.96 -6.81 -8.29
C TYR A 86 -7.58 -7.27 -9.62
N LYS A 87 -8.89 -7.50 -9.63
CA LYS A 87 -9.63 -7.88 -10.85
C LYS A 87 -10.18 -6.63 -11.53
N PHE A 88 -10.07 -6.59 -12.86
CA PHE A 88 -10.59 -5.49 -13.67
C PHE A 88 -11.10 -6.00 -15.02
N LYS A 89 -11.81 -5.12 -15.74
CA LYS A 89 -12.33 -5.39 -17.08
C LYS A 89 -12.27 -4.10 -17.89
N PRO A 90 -11.31 -3.95 -18.83
CA PRO A 90 -11.15 -2.72 -19.57
C PRO A 90 -12.35 -2.50 -20.49
N LYS A 91 -12.91 -1.29 -20.45
CA LYS A 91 -14.07 -0.91 -21.28
C LYS A 91 -13.67 -0.41 -22.67
N SER A 92 -12.41 0.00 -22.82
CA SER A 92 -11.84 0.49 -24.08
C SER A 92 -10.32 0.34 -24.06
N ILE A 93 -9.67 0.51 -25.22
CA ILE A 93 -8.21 0.58 -25.33
C ILE A 93 -7.57 1.72 -24.50
N ASN A 94 -8.36 2.74 -24.16
CA ASN A 94 -7.92 3.89 -23.35
C ASN A 94 -8.03 3.63 -21.84
N ASP A 95 -8.59 2.48 -21.42
CA ASP A 95 -8.73 2.09 -20.02
C ASP A 95 -7.44 1.42 -19.50
N ASN A 96 -6.29 1.96 -19.92
CA ASN A 96 -4.97 1.35 -19.80
C ASN A 96 -4.21 1.77 -18.55
N ARG A 97 -4.85 2.55 -17.67
CA ARG A 97 -4.28 3.02 -16.41
C ARG A 97 -5.16 2.63 -15.24
N ILE A 98 -4.62 1.78 -14.38
CA ILE A 98 -5.25 1.36 -13.15
C ILE A 98 -4.63 2.16 -12.00
N LYS A 99 -5.46 2.96 -11.35
CA LYS A 99 -5.08 3.76 -10.20
C LYS A 99 -5.62 3.13 -8.92
N LEU A 100 -4.71 2.72 -8.05
CA LEU A 100 -5.02 2.14 -6.75
C LEU A 100 -4.49 3.04 -5.64
N VAL A 101 -5.20 3.07 -4.52
CA VAL A 101 -4.73 3.71 -3.29
C VAL A 101 -4.86 2.71 -2.16
N ILE A 102 -3.76 2.51 -1.43
CA ILE A 102 -3.78 1.77 -0.17
C ILE A 102 -3.72 2.78 0.96
N LYS A 103 -4.64 2.64 1.91
CA LYS A 103 -4.74 3.48 3.10
C LYS A 103 -4.44 2.65 4.33
N ILE A 104 -3.33 2.96 4.97
CA ILE A 104 -2.80 2.21 6.12
C ILE A 104 -3.02 3.05 7.38
N PRO A 105 -3.67 2.51 8.43
CA PRO A 105 -3.78 3.19 9.70
C PRO A 105 -2.42 3.22 10.42
N GLU A 106 -2.02 4.39 10.90
CA GLU A 106 -0.81 4.56 11.68
C GLU A 106 -1.09 5.47 12.89
N LYS A 107 -1.22 4.85 14.06
CA LYS A 107 -1.58 5.52 15.33
C LYS A 107 -2.83 6.39 15.17
N ASN A 108 -2.66 7.71 15.00
CA ASN A 108 -3.73 8.71 14.89
C ASN A 108 -3.85 9.33 13.49
N LYS A 109 -3.19 8.74 12.49
CA LYS A 109 -3.14 9.22 11.11
C LYS A 109 -3.32 8.05 10.14
N PHE A 110 -3.44 8.39 8.86
CA PHE A 110 -3.42 7.44 7.77
C PHE A 110 -2.28 7.79 6.83
N VAL A 111 -1.61 6.76 6.33
CA VAL A 111 -0.68 6.88 5.21
C VAL A 111 -1.37 6.35 3.95
N GLU A 112 -1.29 7.13 2.89
CA GLU A 112 -1.83 6.75 1.58
C GLU A 112 -0.69 6.47 0.61
N ILE A 113 -0.72 5.27 0.02
CA ILE A 113 0.21 4.86 -1.03
C ILE A 113 -0.56 4.81 -2.33
N ASN A 114 -0.13 5.61 -3.30
CA ASN A 114 -0.76 5.69 -4.61
C ASN A 114 0.01 4.79 -5.60
N GLY A 115 -0.70 3.89 -6.27
CA GLY A 115 -0.20 3.14 -7.41
C GLY A 115 -0.86 3.61 -8.69
N ASP A 116 -0.06 3.90 -9.72
CA ASP A 116 -0.51 4.11 -11.08
C ASP A 116 0.14 3.03 -11.96
N ILE A 117 -0.66 2.04 -12.35
CA ILE A 117 -0.20 0.87 -13.09
C ILE A 117 -0.68 1.02 -14.53
N THR A 118 0.25 1.05 -15.47
CA THR A 118 -0.05 1.06 -16.91
C THR A 118 -0.06 -0.37 -17.44
N ILE A 119 -1.05 -0.70 -18.26
CA ILE A 119 -1.21 -2.01 -18.90
C ILE A 119 -1.39 -1.86 -20.41
N ASP A 120 -1.05 -2.89 -21.17
CA ASP A 120 -1.33 -2.93 -22.61
C ASP A 120 -2.72 -3.52 -22.86
N ILE A 121 -3.50 -2.89 -23.75
CA ILE A 121 -4.87 -3.32 -24.06
C ILE A 121 -5.08 -3.45 -25.58
N GLU A 122 -5.73 -4.52 -25.99
CA GLU A 122 -6.19 -4.77 -27.37
C GLU A 122 -7.68 -5.15 -27.43
N ASN A 123 -8.24 -5.22 -28.64
CA ASN A 123 -9.63 -5.65 -28.86
C ASN A 123 -9.86 -7.15 -28.61
#